data_AF-A0A2X2HSA5-F1
#
_entry.id   AF-A0A2X2HSA5-F1
#
_cell.length_a   1.000
_cell.length_b   1.000
_cell.length_c   1.000
_cell.angle_alpha   90.00
_cell.angle_beta   90.00
_cell.angle_gamma   90.00
#
_symmetry.space_group_name_H-M   'P 1'
#
loop_
_entity.id
_entity.type
_entity.pdbx_description
1 polymer ?
#
loop_
_entity_poly.entity_id
_entity_poly.type
_entity_poly.pdbx_seq_one_letter_code
_entity_poly.pdbx_strand_id
1 'polypeptide(L)'
;MEFSFSPKRLVVAVAAALPLMASAADTPSTATARKGFAGYDHPNQYLVKPATTIADNMMPVMQHPAQDKETQQKLAELEKKTGKKPNVVVFLLNDVGWMDVGFNGGGVAVGNPTPDIDAVASQGLILTSAYSQPSSSPTRATILTGQYSIHHGILMPPMYGQPGGLQGLTTLPQLLHDQGYVTQAIGKWHMGENKESQPQNVGFDDFRGFNSVSDMYTEWRDVHVNPEVALSPDRSEYIKQLPFSKDDVHAVRGGEQQAIADITPKYMEDLDQRWMEYGVKFLDKMAKSDKPFFLYYGTRGCHFDNYPNAKYAGSSPARTSYGDCMVKMNDVFANLYKTLEKNGQLDNTLIVFTSDNRPEAEVPPHGRTPFRGAKGSTWEGGVHVPTFVYWKGVMLPISRTCVFQ
;
A
#
# COMPACT_ATOMS: atom_id res chain seq x y z
N MET A 1 -37.51 -46.72 -41.09
CA MET A 1 -36.55 -45.69 -40.65
C MET A 1 -37.08 -45.16 -39.34
N GLU A 2 -36.56 -45.70 -38.25
CA GLU A 2 -37.06 -45.52 -36.90
C GLU A 2 -36.59 -44.19 -36.30
N PHE A 3 -37.53 -43.39 -35.82
CA PHE A 3 -37.31 -42.45 -34.72
C PHE A 3 -38.40 -42.74 -33.69
N SER A 4 -37.99 -43.20 -32.51
CA SER A 4 -38.86 -43.44 -31.37
C SER A 4 -38.42 -42.54 -30.22
N PHE A 5 -39.34 -41.72 -29.74
CA PHE A 5 -39.30 -41.03 -28.45
C PHE A 5 -40.45 -41.57 -27.60
N SER A 6 -40.18 -41.94 -26.33
CA SER A 6 -41.07 -41.85 -25.15
C SER A 6 -40.43 -42.57 -23.93
N PRO A 7 -40.92 -42.46 -22.68
CA PRO A 7 -41.14 -41.28 -21.83
C PRO A 7 -40.52 -41.42 -20.42
N LYS A 8 -40.66 -40.34 -19.65
CA LYS A 8 -40.40 -40.17 -18.20
C LYS A 8 -40.80 -41.37 -17.31
N ARG A 9 -40.00 -41.63 -16.25
CA ARG A 9 -40.48 -41.81 -14.86
C ARG A 9 -39.36 -41.61 -13.82
N LEU A 10 -39.83 -41.10 -12.69
CA LEU A 10 -39.16 -40.52 -11.53
C LEU A 10 -38.61 -41.59 -10.58
N VAL A 11 -37.40 -41.40 -10.02
CA VAL A 11 -37.03 -42.00 -8.73
C VAL A 11 -36.37 -40.93 -7.87
N VAL A 12 -36.99 -40.67 -6.72
CA VAL A 12 -36.51 -39.82 -5.64
C VAL A 12 -35.54 -40.63 -4.79
N ALA A 13 -34.37 -40.07 -4.47
CA ALA A 13 -33.56 -40.49 -3.34
C ALA A 13 -32.97 -39.25 -2.67
N VAL A 14 -33.47 -38.95 -1.47
CA VAL A 14 -32.91 -38.00 -0.52
C VAL A 14 -31.93 -38.77 0.36
N ALA A 15 -30.66 -38.37 0.41
CA ALA A 15 -29.77 -38.72 1.51
C ALA A 15 -28.62 -37.69 1.64
N ALA A 16 -28.72 -36.93 2.72
CA ALA A 16 -27.66 -36.32 3.55
C ALA A 16 -26.43 -35.71 2.88
N ALA A 17 -26.36 -34.38 2.96
CA ALA A 17 -25.12 -33.62 2.91
C ALA A 17 -24.18 -34.06 4.05
N LEU A 18 -22.98 -34.52 3.69
CA LEU A 18 -21.83 -34.65 4.57
C LEU A 18 -20.77 -33.66 4.08
N PRO A 19 -20.15 -32.85 4.95
CA PRO A 19 -19.09 -31.95 4.56
C PRO A 19 -17.84 -32.78 4.24
N LEU A 20 -17.32 -32.64 3.03
CA LEU A 20 -15.95 -33.05 2.71
C LEU A 20 -15.01 -32.16 3.54
N MET A 21 -14.55 -32.68 4.67
CA MET A 21 -13.33 -32.19 5.29
C MET A 21 -12.19 -32.48 4.31
N ALA A 22 -11.73 -31.45 3.61
CA ALA A 22 -10.44 -31.49 2.94
C ALA A 22 -9.38 -31.67 4.03
N SER A 23 -8.78 -32.86 4.07
CA SER A 23 -7.57 -33.11 4.84
C SER A 23 -6.48 -32.19 4.31
N ALA A 24 -6.06 -31.22 5.12
CA ALA A 24 -4.80 -30.52 4.95
C ALA A 24 -3.66 -31.53 5.21
N ALA A 25 -3.40 -32.40 4.24
CA ALA A 25 -2.22 -33.23 4.20
C ALA A 25 -1.38 -32.73 3.04
N ASP A 26 -0.40 -31.92 3.40
CA ASP A 26 0.87 -31.64 2.69
C ASP A 26 1.25 -30.16 2.82
N THR A 27 1.45 -29.73 4.07
CA THR A 27 2.37 -28.63 4.36
C THR A 27 3.77 -29.24 4.43
N PRO A 28 4.75 -28.85 3.61
CA PRO A 28 6.10 -29.38 3.74
C PRO A 28 6.70 -28.86 5.05
N SER A 29 6.71 -29.70 6.08
CA SER A 29 7.44 -29.39 7.32
C SER A 29 8.93 -29.45 7.02
N THR A 30 9.59 -28.30 7.04
CA THR A 30 11.06 -28.13 7.11
C THR A 30 11.87 -28.58 5.88
N ALA A 31 12.62 -27.63 5.30
CA ALA A 31 13.51 -27.85 4.15
C ALA A 31 14.74 -28.74 4.44
N THR A 32 14.84 -29.38 5.61
CA THR A 32 16.07 -30.05 6.07
C THR A 32 15.96 -31.56 6.25
N ALA A 33 14.78 -32.18 6.10
CA ALA A 33 14.64 -33.62 6.28
C ALA A 33 14.45 -34.34 4.93
N ARG A 34 15.53 -34.67 4.23
CA ARG A 34 15.49 -35.67 3.14
C ARG A 34 15.77 -37.06 3.70
N LYS A 35 14.80 -37.97 3.56
CA LYS A 35 14.91 -39.37 3.99
C LYS A 35 16.05 -40.07 3.21
N GLY A 36 17.04 -40.62 3.91
CA GLY A 36 18.09 -41.48 3.31
C GLY A 36 19.49 -40.87 3.13
N PHE A 37 19.77 -39.67 3.68
CA PHE A 37 21.12 -39.10 3.69
C PHE A 37 21.78 -39.26 5.07
N ALA A 38 23.04 -39.68 5.10
CA ALA A 38 23.83 -39.76 6.33
C ALA A 38 24.24 -38.34 6.76
N GLY A 39 23.42 -37.71 7.60
CA GLY A 39 23.71 -36.40 8.16
C GLY A 39 22.58 -35.86 9.02
N TYR A 40 22.90 -35.66 10.30
CA TYR A 40 22.17 -34.87 11.31
C TYR A 40 20.91 -35.50 11.95
N ASP A 41 21.10 -36.63 12.63
CA ASP A 41 20.06 -37.36 13.37
C ASP A 41 20.21 -37.18 14.90
N HIS A 42 20.71 -36.03 15.38
CA HIS A 42 20.92 -35.84 16.82
C HIS A 42 19.63 -35.35 17.51
N PRO A 43 19.13 -36.01 18.58
CA PRO A 43 17.80 -35.77 19.16
C PRO A 43 17.53 -34.36 19.73
N ASN A 44 18.55 -33.50 19.80
CA ASN A 44 18.47 -32.12 20.29
C ASN A 44 18.90 -31.08 19.25
N GLN A 45 18.92 -31.43 17.96
CA GLN A 45 19.47 -30.58 16.89
C GLN A 45 18.42 -29.78 16.13
N TYR A 46 17.43 -29.28 16.83
CA TYR A 46 16.52 -28.29 16.28
C TYR A 46 17.10 -26.90 16.55
N LEU A 47 17.71 -26.27 15.53
CA LEU A 47 18.09 -24.84 15.56
C LEU A 47 16.85 -23.92 15.74
N VAL A 48 15.66 -24.49 15.59
CA VAL A 48 14.37 -23.82 15.74
C VAL A 48 13.45 -24.70 16.57
N LYS A 49 12.89 -24.15 17.64
CA LYS A 49 11.88 -24.80 18.48
C LYS A 49 10.72 -25.28 17.58
N PRO A 50 10.20 -26.52 17.74
CA PRO A 50 8.99 -26.94 17.03
C PRO A 50 7.90 -25.89 17.25
N ALA A 51 7.36 -25.34 16.17
CA ALA A 51 6.32 -24.34 16.26
C ALA A 51 5.07 -25.00 16.89
N THR A 52 4.66 -24.50 18.05
CA THR A 52 3.41 -24.89 18.69
C THR A 52 2.38 -23.80 18.43
N THR A 53 1.26 -24.15 17.79
CA THR A 53 0.11 -23.25 17.66
C THR A 53 -0.51 -23.06 19.05
N ILE A 54 -0.31 -21.89 19.64
CA ILE A 54 -0.81 -21.55 20.99
C ILE A 54 -2.17 -20.82 20.95
N ALA A 55 -2.57 -20.31 19.79
CA ALA A 55 -3.85 -19.68 19.49
C ALA A 55 -4.06 -19.64 17.97
N ASP A 56 -5.29 -19.43 17.51
CA ASP A 56 -5.63 -19.27 16.08
C ASP A 56 -4.94 -18.03 15.46
N ASN A 57 -4.49 -17.09 16.29
CA ASN A 57 -3.81 -15.86 15.96
C ASN A 57 -2.50 -15.71 16.78
N MET A 58 -1.37 -15.53 16.09
CA MET A 58 -0.01 -15.64 16.65
C MET A 58 0.47 -14.44 17.51
N MET A 59 -0.41 -13.46 17.78
CA MET A 59 -0.12 -12.35 18.69
C MET A 59 -1.34 -12.13 19.59
N PRO A 60 -1.16 -11.95 20.91
CA PRO A 60 -2.27 -11.59 21.78
C PRO A 60 -2.82 -10.23 21.33
N VAL A 61 -4.10 -10.20 20.95
CA VAL A 61 -4.82 -8.94 20.79
C VAL A 61 -4.93 -8.33 22.19
N MET A 62 -4.28 -7.19 22.41
CA MET A 62 -4.54 -6.39 23.63
C MET A 62 -5.94 -5.79 23.49
N GLN A 63 -6.93 -6.54 23.96
CA GLN A 63 -8.30 -6.05 23.95
C GLN A 63 -8.47 -4.99 25.03
N HIS A 64 -9.11 -3.90 24.66
CA HIS A 64 -9.54 -2.86 25.59
C HIS A 64 -11.06 -2.75 25.52
N PRO A 65 -11.81 -3.66 26.19
CA PRO A 65 -13.26 -3.79 25.98
C PRO A 65 -14.06 -2.50 26.19
N ALA A 66 -13.59 -1.63 27.09
CA ALA A 66 -14.19 -0.32 27.31
C ALA A 66 -14.00 0.62 26.10
N GLN A 67 -12.80 0.65 25.51
CA GLN A 67 -12.50 1.41 24.30
C GLN A 67 -13.23 0.84 23.09
N ASP A 68 -13.33 -0.48 22.98
CA ASP A 68 -14.09 -1.14 21.90
C ASP A 68 -15.57 -0.76 21.97
N LYS A 69 -16.16 -0.80 23.18
CA LYS A 69 -17.54 -0.39 23.41
C LYS A 69 -17.77 1.09 23.10
N GLU A 70 -16.88 1.97 23.55
CA GLU A 70 -16.95 3.41 23.24
C GLU A 70 -16.85 3.67 21.74
N THR A 71 -15.93 2.97 21.06
CA THR A 71 -15.73 3.07 19.61
C THR A 71 -16.97 2.63 18.86
N GLN A 72 -17.56 1.49 19.21
CA GLN A 72 -18.79 1.00 18.60
C GLN A 72 -19.95 2.00 18.76
N GLN A 73 -20.07 2.63 19.94
CA GLN A 73 -21.10 3.66 20.17
C GLN A 73 -20.88 4.88 19.27
N LYS A 74 -19.66 5.43 19.23
CA LYS A 74 -19.33 6.59 18.38
C LYS A 74 -19.53 6.29 16.89
N LEU A 75 -19.17 5.09 16.44
CA LEU A 75 -19.37 4.68 15.05
C LEU A 75 -20.86 4.54 14.70
N ALA A 76 -21.67 3.97 15.61
CA ALA A 76 -23.12 3.87 15.42
C ALA A 76 -23.81 5.25 15.38
N GLU A 77 -23.39 6.18 16.24
CA GLU A 77 -23.86 7.57 16.23
C GLU A 77 -23.48 8.28 14.92
N LEU A 78 -22.25 8.07 14.46
CA LEU A 78 -21.78 8.64 13.20
C LEU A 78 -22.55 8.08 12.01
N GLU A 79 -22.74 6.75 11.95
CA GLU A 79 -23.53 6.11 10.90
C GLU A 79 -24.98 6.60 10.89
N LYS A 80 -25.58 6.82 12.07
CA LYS A 80 -26.91 7.43 12.18
C LYS A 80 -26.93 8.88 11.68
N LYS A 81 -25.86 9.64 11.88
CA LYS A 81 -25.73 11.04 11.43
C LYS A 81 -25.51 11.14 9.92
N THR A 82 -24.66 10.28 9.36
CA THR A 82 -24.16 10.38 7.98
C THR A 82 -24.89 9.46 7.01
N GLY A 83 -25.67 8.50 7.53
CA GLY A 83 -26.41 7.51 6.76
C GLY A 83 -25.57 6.34 6.24
N LYS A 84 -24.27 6.29 6.56
CA LYS A 84 -23.34 5.24 6.13
C LYS A 84 -22.17 5.08 7.08
N LYS A 85 -21.53 3.90 7.03
CA LYS A 85 -20.26 3.66 7.71
C LYS A 85 -19.19 4.70 7.28
N PRO A 86 -18.13 4.91 8.07
CA PRO A 86 -17.04 5.81 7.73
C PRO A 86 -16.38 5.49 6.40
N ASN A 87 -15.89 6.50 5.71
CA ASN A 87 -14.92 6.32 4.64
C ASN A 87 -13.51 6.25 5.22
N VAL A 88 -12.60 5.58 4.53
CA VAL A 88 -11.20 5.45 4.93
C VAL A 88 -10.30 5.84 3.76
N VAL A 89 -9.34 6.72 4.03
CA VAL A 89 -8.27 7.10 3.11
C VAL A 89 -6.94 6.77 3.76
N VAL A 90 -6.13 5.95 3.08
CA VAL A 90 -4.71 5.78 3.40
C VAL A 90 -3.91 6.50 2.32
N PHE A 91 -3.27 7.60 2.69
CA PHE A 91 -2.36 8.34 1.83
C PHE A 91 -0.92 7.95 2.20
N LEU A 92 -0.28 7.19 1.32
CA LEU A 92 1.01 6.56 1.56
C LEU A 92 2.07 7.14 0.63
N LEU A 93 3.00 7.88 1.22
CA LEU A 93 4.20 8.38 0.57
C LEU A 93 5.23 7.26 0.35
N ASN A 94 6.20 7.53 -0.51
CA ASN A 94 7.21 6.58 -0.97
C ASN A 94 8.61 7.17 -0.69
N ASP A 95 9.38 6.52 0.18
CA ASP A 95 10.72 6.94 0.62
C ASP A 95 10.81 8.32 1.31
N VAL A 96 9.73 8.77 1.95
CA VAL A 96 9.71 10.09 2.63
C VAL A 96 10.20 10.00 4.07
N GLY A 97 11.18 10.85 4.40
CA GLY A 97 11.79 10.92 5.72
C GLY A 97 11.03 11.76 6.72
N TRP A 98 11.38 11.57 8.01
CA TRP A 98 10.69 12.22 9.11
C TRP A 98 10.65 13.74 9.01
N MET A 99 11.77 14.34 8.57
CA MET A 99 11.94 15.79 8.50
C MET A 99 11.56 16.36 7.13
N ASP A 100 11.06 15.56 6.20
CA ASP A 100 10.63 16.12 4.92
C ASP A 100 9.30 16.90 5.03
N VAL A 101 8.51 16.62 6.06
CA VAL A 101 7.24 17.30 6.34
C VAL A 101 7.40 18.34 7.45
N GLY A 102 6.64 19.44 7.36
CA GLY A 102 6.73 20.54 8.32
C GLY A 102 6.13 20.22 9.69
N PHE A 103 5.10 19.36 9.77
CA PHE A 103 4.49 18.99 11.05
C PHE A 103 5.42 18.22 12.01
N ASN A 104 6.55 17.71 11.51
CA ASN A 104 7.63 17.12 12.30
C ASN A 104 8.81 18.09 12.54
N GLY A 105 8.63 19.38 12.29
CA GLY A 105 9.65 20.42 12.44
C GLY A 105 10.60 20.56 11.25
N GLY A 106 10.35 19.83 10.16
CA GLY A 106 11.12 19.89 8.94
C GLY A 106 10.49 20.82 7.90
N GLY A 107 10.08 20.26 6.77
CA GLY A 107 9.36 20.99 5.72
C GLY A 107 10.22 22.11 5.13
N VAL A 108 9.78 23.37 5.29
CA VAL A 108 10.55 24.56 4.86
C VAL A 108 11.99 24.55 5.41
N ALA A 109 12.21 24.06 6.65
CA ALA A 109 13.52 24.06 7.28
C ALA A 109 14.56 23.20 6.55
N VAL A 110 14.11 22.17 5.82
CA VAL A 110 14.96 21.33 4.97
C VAL A 110 14.77 21.60 3.48
N GLY A 111 14.03 22.65 3.15
CA GLY A 111 13.73 23.09 1.79
C GLY A 111 12.63 22.30 1.08
N ASN A 112 11.76 21.61 1.81
CA ASN A 112 10.65 20.78 1.32
C ASN A 112 9.29 21.31 1.85
N PRO A 113 8.78 22.48 1.43
CA PRO A 113 7.55 23.05 2.00
C PRO A 113 6.32 22.15 1.77
N THR A 114 5.57 21.87 2.84
CA THR A 114 4.35 21.04 2.83
C THR A 114 3.14 21.71 3.50
N PRO A 115 2.80 22.97 3.15
CA PRO A 115 1.87 23.78 3.94
C PRO A 115 0.45 23.18 4.05
N ASP A 116 -0.08 22.54 3.01
CA ASP A 116 -1.43 21.95 3.06
C ASP A 116 -1.44 20.68 3.91
N ILE A 117 -0.40 19.84 3.80
CA ILE A 117 -0.23 18.65 4.66
C ILE A 117 -0.12 19.08 6.12
N ASP A 118 0.70 20.09 6.41
CA ASP A 118 0.93 20.60 7.77
C ASP A 118 -0.34 21.19 8.37
N ALA A 119 -1.13 21.92 7.57
CA ALA A 119 -2.40 22.48 7.99
C ALA A 119 -3.41 21.40 8.40
N VAL A 120 -3.49 20.30 7.66
CA VAL A 120 -4.38 19.17 8.02
C VAL A 120 -3.83 18.41 9.23
N ALA A 121 -2.52 18.14 9.28
CA ALA A 121 -1.89 17.47 10.40
C ALA A 121 -2.12 18.22 11.72
N SER A 122 -2.09 19.55 11.72
CA SER A 122 -2.32 20.40 12.90
C SER A 122 -3.74 20.29 13.49
N GLN A 123 -4.70 19.78 12.70
CA GLN A 123 -6.09 19.57 13.10
C GLN A 123 -6.37 18.11 13.49
N GLY A 124 -5.39 17.22 13.36
CA GLY A 124 -5.51 15.79 13.66
C GLY A 124 -4.63 15.35 14.82
N LEU A 125 -4.36 14.04 14.85
CA LEU A 125 -3.44 13.37 15.76
C LEU A 125 -2.11 13.13 15.04
N ILE A 126 -1.07 13.88 15.38
CA ILE A 126 0.30 13.61 14.91
C ILE A 126 0.89 12.49 15.77
N LEU A 127 1.36 11.42 15.14
CA LEU A 127 2.02 10.30 15.81
C LEU A 127 3.53 10.51 15.76
N THR A 128 4.11 10.87 16.91
CA THR A 128 5.56 11.04 17.04
C THR A 128 6.32 9.73 17.06
N SER A 129 5.63 8.59 17.25
CA SER A 129 6.20 7.24 17.29
C SER A 129 5.37 6.29 16.41
N ALA A 130 5.57 6.35 15.09
CA ALA A 130 4.93 5.48 14.11
C ALA A 130 5.98 4.79 13.24
N TYR A 131 5.83 3.49 13.02
CA TYR A 131 6.88 2.66 12.42
C TYR A 131 6.37 1.85 11.22
N SER A 132 7.25 1.66 10.24
CA SER A 132 7.07 0.87 9.03
C SER A 132 7.96 -0.38 9.06
N GLN A 133 7.85 -1.23 8.04
CA GLN A 133 8.92 -2.16 7.71
C GLN A 133 10.09 -1.39 7.05
N PRO A 134 11.30 -1.95 6.97
CA PRO A 134 12.47 -1.21 6.46
C PRO A 134 12.45 -0.95 4.94
N SER A 135 11.40 -1.35 4.20
CA SER A 135 11.33 -1.22 2.74
C SER A 135 9.87 -1.22 2.24
N SER A 136 9.66 -0.82 0.98
CA SER A 136 8.35 -0.53 0.40
C SER A 136 7.41 -1.73 0.43
N SER A 137 7.75 -2.84 -0.23
CA SER A 137 6.85 -3.99 -0.39
C SER A 137 6.44 -4.63 0.93
N PRO A 138 7.38 -4.87 1.87
CA PRO A 138 7.02 -5.36 3.20
C PRO A 138 6.05 -4.42 3.92
N THR A 139 6.28 -3.10 3.90
CA THR A 139 5.37 -2.15 4.59
C THR A 139 4.00 -2.14 3.96
N ARG A 140 3.92 -2.07 2.63
CA ARG A 140 2.65 -2.03 1.90
C ARG A 140 1.83 -3.30 2.18
N ALA A 141 2.48 -4.46 2.17
CA ALA A 141 1.85 -5.72 2.51
C ALA A 141 1.43 -5.76 3.99
N THR A 142 2.24 -5.24 4.91
CA THR A 142 1.87 -5.11 6.34
C THR A 142 0.64 -4.22 6.53
N ILE A 143 0.54 -3.10 5.80
CA ILE A 143 -0.65 -2.21 5.84
C ILE A 143 -1.90 -2.95 5.37
N LEU A 144 -1.80 -3.73 4.30
CA LEU A 144 -2.97 -4.42 3.73
C LEU A 144 -3.33 -5.72 4.43
N THR A 145 -2.41 -6.36 5.16
CA THR A 145 -2.68 -7.66 5.82
C THR A 145 -2.82 -7.54 7.34
N GLY A 146 -2.31 -6.45 7.94
CA GLY A 146 -2.20 -6.31 9.39
C GLY A 146 -1.18 -7.26 10.03
N GLN A 147 -0.29 -7.86 9.23
CA GLN A 147 0.68 -8.86 9.67
C GLN A 147 2.11 -8.36 9.49
N TYR A 148 3.03 -8.81 10.36
CA TYR A 148 4.47 -8.63 10.14
C TYR A 148 4.94 -9.33 8.86
N SER A 149 6.02 -8.81 8.27
CA SER A 149 6.64 -9.32 7.04
C SER A 149 6.98 -10.81 7.08
N ILE A 150 7.38 -11.32 8.24
CA ILE A 150 7.67 -12.74 8.44
C ILE A 150 6.45 -13.67 8.30
N HIS A 151 5.22 -13.14 8.45
CA HIS A 151 4.00 -13.92 8.35
C HIS A 151 3.41 -13.91 6.94
N HIS A 152 3.43 -12.75 6.27
CA HIS A 152 2.94 -12.65 4.89
C HIS A 152 4.02 -12.99 3.84
N GLY A 153 5.29 -13.20 4.25
CA GLY A 153 6.36 -13.73 3.39
C GLY A 153 7.00 -12.74 2.41
N ILE A 154 6.50 -11.51 2.33
CA ILE A 154 7.07 -10.44 1.47
C ILE A 154 8.13 -9.71 2.29
N LEU A 155 9.36 -10.21 2.24
CA LEU A 155 10.50 -9.72 3.04
C LEU A 155 11.34 -8.66 2.33
N MET A 156 11.28 -8.64 1.00
CA MET A 156 12.02 -7.70 0.16
C MET A 156 11.17 -7.27 -1.03
N PRO A 157 11.50 -6.13 -1.66
CA PRO A 157 10.96 -5.74 -2.95
C PRO A 157 11.11 -6.82 -4.03
N PRO A 158 10.02 -7.35 -4.62
CA PRO A 158 10.13 -8.21 -5.78
C PRO A 158 10.54 -7.39 -6.99
N MET A 159 11.56 -7.85 -7.71
CA MET A 159 12.13 -7.19 -8.89
C MET A 159 11.70 -7.90 -10.16
N TYR A 160 11.52 -7.16 -11.27
CA TYR A 160 11.46 -7.73 -12.63
C TYR A 160 10.53 -8.94 -12.82
N GLY A 161 9.29 -8.87 -12.30
CA GLY A 161 8.35 -9.99 -12.42
C GLY A 161 8.71 -11.21 -11.56
N GLN A 162 9.56 -11.04 -10.55
CA GLN A 162 9.84 -12.08 -9.56
C GLN A 162 8.54 -12.64 -8.97
N PRO A 163 8.47 -13.97 -8.75
CA PRO A 163 7.30 -14.61 -8.18
C PRO A 163 7.11 -14.21 -6.72
N GLY A 164 5.86 -14.27 -6.26
CA GLY A 164 5.46 -13.91 -4.91
C GLY A 164 4.59 -12.65 -4.88
N GLY A 165 3.88 -12.47 -3.78
CA GLY A 165 2.94 -11.37 -3.61
C GLY A 165 1.82 -11.74 -2.63
N LEU A 166 0.71 -11.02 -2.71
CA LEU A 166 -0.43 -11.18 -1.80
C LEU A 166 -1.38 -12.34 -2.15
N GLN A 167 -1.06 -13.16 -3.16
CA GLN A 167 -1.89 -14.30 -3.55
C GLN A 167 -2.28 -15.17 -2.33
N GLY A 168 -3.59 -15.37 -2.16
CA GLY A 168 -4.14 -16.25 -1.12
C GLY A 168 -4.16 -15.65 0.29
N LEU A 169 -3.67 -14.43 0.49
CA LEU A 169 -3.74 -13.74 1.79
C LEU A 169 -5.05 -12.99 1.95
N THR A 170 -5.54 -12.93 3.19
CA THR A 170 -6.65 -12.04 3.55
C THR A 170 -6.15 -10.61 3.62
N THR A 171 -6.80 -9.71 2.89
CA THR A 171 -6.42 -8.30 2.82
C THR A 171 -7.53 -7.39 3.35
N LEU A 172 -7.14 -6.23 3.88
CA LEU A 172 -8.01 -5.15 4.30
C LEU A 172 -9.05 -4.75 3.24
N PRO A 173 -8.69 -4.49 1.96
CA PRO A 173 -9.69 -4.18 0.94
C PRO A 173 -10.67 -5.34 0.70
N GLN A 174 -10.23 -6.59 0.77
CA GLN A 174 -11.17 -7.72 0.67
C GLN A 174 -12.18 -7.73 1.82
N LEU A 175 -11.71 -7.56 3.06
CA LEU A 175 -12.60 -7.48 4.23
C LEU A 175 -13.57 -6.29 4.15
N LEU A 176 -13.11 -5.12 3.66
CA LEU A 176 -13.96 -3.94 3.51
C LEU A 176 -14.98 -4.10 2.38
N HIS A 177 -14.59 -4.69 1.25
CA HIS A 177 -15.51 -5.01 0.17
C HIS A 177 -16.65 -5.92 0.64
N ASP A 178 -16.33 -6.98 1.38
CA ASP A 178 -17.32 -7.90 1.96
C ASP A 178 -18.27 -7.21 2.95
N GLN A 179 -17.84 -6.07 3.52
CA GLN A 179 -18.64 -5.21 4.41
C GLN A 179 -19.40 -4.08 3.67
N GLY A 180 -19.41 -4.09 2.34
CA GLY A 180 -20.17 -3.18 1.49
C GLY A 180 -19.43 -1.91 1.06
N TYR A 181 -18.11 -1.81 1.29
CA TYR A 181 -17.31 -0.68 0.83
C TYR A 181 -17.03 -0.77 -0.67
N VAL A 182 -16.92 0.39 -1.31
CA VAL A 182 -16.24 0.52 -2.60
C VAL A 182 -14.75 0.71 -2.35
N THR A 183 -13.92 -0.16 -2.90
CA THR A 183 -12.47 -0.22 -2.63
C THR A 183 -11.67 0.22 -3.85
N GLN A 184 -10.87 1.28 -3.71
CA GLN A 184 -10.04 1.85 -4.76
C GLN A 184 -8.57 1.85 -4.33
N ALA A 185 -7.70 1.32 -5.19
CA ALA A 185 -6.26 1.53 -5.10
C ALA A 185 -5.80 2.50 -6.18
N ILE A 186 -4.89 3.41 -5.84
CA ILE A 186 -4.25 4.32 -6.80
C ILE A 186 -2.75 4.37 -6.51
N GLY A 187 -1.96 4.20 -7.58
CA GLY A 187 -0.53 4.45 -7.61
C GLY A 187 0.35 3.21 -7.50
N LYS A 188 1.48 3.30 -6.78
CA LYS A 188 2.47 2.21 -6.67
C LYS A 188 1.89 1.04 -5.87
N TRP A 189 1.81 -0.14 -6.50
CA TRP A 189 1.34 -1.36 -5.85
C TRP A 189 2.47 -2.09 -5.10
N HIS A 190 3.42 -2.68 -5.84
CA HIS A 190 4.65 -3.25 -5.33
C HIS A 190 4.49 -4.42 -4.34
N MET A 191 3.42 -5.21 -4.47
CA MET A 191 3.16 -6.39 -3.63
C MET A 191 2.87 -7.65 -4.46
N GLY A 192 3.56 -7.77 -5.59
CA GLY A 192 3.46 -8.88 -6.55
C GLY A 192 2.88 -8.43 -7.89
N GLU A 193 3.58 -8.79 -8.97
CA GLU A 193 3.13 -8.52 -10.35
C GLU A 193 2.36 -9.70 -10.97
N ASN A 194 2.49 -10.89 -10.37
CA ASN A 194 1.73 -12.06 -10.81
C ASN A 194 0.23 -11.77 -10.73
N LYS A 195 -0.52 -12.34 -11.67
CA LYS A 195 -1.94 -12.06 -11.85
C LYS A 195 -2.73 -12.14 -10.55
N GLU A 196 -2.50 -13.19 -9.76
CA GLU A 196 -3.23 -13.47 -8.52
C GLU A 196 -2.90 -12.50 -7.39
N SER A 197 -1.81 -11.74 -7.49
CA SER A 197 -1.43 -10.69 -6.53
C SER A 197 -1.75 -9.28 -7.01
N GLN A 198 -2.29 -9.11 -8.22
CA GLN A 198 -2.70 -7.80 -8.72
C GLN A 198 -3.85 -7.23 -7.88
N PRO A 199 -3.96 -5.90 -7.71
CA PRO A 199 -4.88 -5.27 -6.76
C PRO A 199 -6.33 -5.76 -6.87
N GLN A 200 -6.84 -5.89 -8.09
CA GLN A 200 -8.21 -6.30 -8.37
C GLN A 200 -8.50 -7.77 -8.03
N ASN A 201 -7.45 -8.58 -7.90
CA ASN A 201 -7.51 -10.00 -7.54
C ASN A 201 -7.28 -10.24 -6.04
N VAL A 202 -6.83 -9.22 -5.30
CA VAL A 202 -6.62 -9.28 -3.84
C VAL A 202 -7.47 -8.28 -3.07
N GLY A 203 -8.63 -7.90 -3.62
CA GLY A 203 -9.68 -7.24 -2.85
C GLY A 203 -10.02 -5.82 -3.24
N PHE A 204 -9.36 -5.18 -4.21
CA PHE A 204 -9.79 -3.88 -4.71
C PHE A 204 -10.85 -4.01 -5.82
N ASP A 205 -11.81 -3.09 -5.87
CA ASP A 205 -12.82 -3.01 -6.93
C ASP A 205 -12.28 -2.33 -8.18
N ASP A 206 -11.37 -1.36 -8.00
CA ASP A 206 -10.72 -0.61 -9.05
C ASP A 206 -9.27 -0.28 -8.65
N PHE A 207 -8.36 -0.35 -9.62
CA PHE A 207 -6.96 0.02 -9.48
C PHE A 207 -6.47 0.85 -10.65
N ARG A 208 -5.82 1.99 -10.35
CA ARG A 208 -5.11 2.82 -11.32
C ARG A 208 -3.67 3.04 -10.85
N GLY A 209 -2.67 2.50 -11.55
CA GLY A 209 -1.29 2.65 -11.08
C GLY A 209 -0.30 1.76 -11.82
N PHE A 210 0.81 1.41 -11.17
CA PHE A 210 1.76 0.42 -11.70
C PHE A 210 2.11 -0.63 -10.65
N ASN A 211 2.57 -1.80 -11.10
CA ASN A 211 2.69 -2.97 -10.23
C ASN A 211 4.03 -3.09 -9.49
N SER A 212 5.10 -2.50 -10.02
CA SER A 212 6.48 -2.83 -9.62
C SER A 212 7.18 -1.72 -8.81
N VAL A 213 8.51 -1.78 -8.75
CA VAL A 213 9.37 -0.72 -8.20
C VAL A 213 9.40 0.46 -9.18
N SER A 214 9.57 1.69 -8.67
CA SER A 214 9.46 2.89 -9.50
C SER A 214 10.60 3.07 -10.52
N ASP A 215 11.82 2.75 -10.13
CA ASP A 215 13.07 2.90 -10.90
C ASP A 215 13.20 1.86 -12.03
N MET A 216 12.62 0.68 -11.89
CA MET A 216 12.57 -0.34 -12.96
C MET A 216 11.99 0.16 -14.30
N TYR A 217 11.19 1.23 -14.26
CA TYR A 217 10.62 1.86 -15.44
C TYR A 217 11.59 2.84 -16.13
N THR A 218 12.61 3.35 -15.42
CA THR A 218 13.53 4.40 -15.91
C THR A 218 14.99 3.99 -15.97
N GLU A 219 15.45 3.05 -15.15
CA GLU A 219 16.88 2.71 -14.99
C GLU A 219 17.55 2.23 -16.29
N TRP A 220 16.79 1.83 -17.29
CA TRP A 220 17.28 1.38 -18.60
C TRP A 220 16.92 2.33 -19.74
N ARG A 221 16.26 3.45 -19.42
CA ARG A 221 15.82 4.48 -20.39
C ARG A 221 16.48 5.82 -20.14
N ASP A 222 16.91 6.08 -18.91
CA ASP A 222 17.46 7.37 -18.50
C ASP A 222 19.00 7.37 -18.53
N VAL A 223 19.55 8.06 -19.53
CA VAL A 223 20.99 8.21 -19.71
C VAL A 223 21.66 9.11 -18.66
N HIS A 224 20.88 9.87 -17.89
CA HIS A 224 21.40 10.73 -16.84
C HIS A 224 21.51 10.01 -15.49
N VAL A 225 20.73 8.96 -15.28
CA VAL A 225 20.74 8.16 -14.06
C VAL A 225 21.69 6.97 -14.23
N ASN A 226 21.45 6.12 -15.24
CA ASN A 226 22.17 4.86 -15.46
C ASN A 226 22.67 4.76 -16.91
N PRO A 227 23.63 5.62 -17.32
CA PRO A 227 24.15 5.66 -18.70
C PRO A 227 24.71 4.30 -19.15
N GLU A 228 25.30 3.51 -18.26
CA GLU A 228 25.88 2.21 -18.57
C GLU A 228 24.85 1.14 -18.95
N VAL A 229 23.59 1.32 -18.56
CA VAL A 229 22.47 0.47 -18.99
C VAL A 229 21.78 1.11 -20.19
N ALA A 230 21.40 2.39 -20.08
CA ALA A 230 20.63 3.10 -21.11
C ALA A 230 21.39 3.29 -22.43
N LEU A 231 22.72 3.42 -22.40
CA LEU A 231 23.57 3.53 -23.61
C LEU A 231 24.05 2.18 -24.14
N SER A 232 23.67 1.07 -23.51
CA SER A 232 23.99 -0.29 -23.97
C SER A 232 22.75 -0.91 -24.60
N PRO A 233 22.68 -1.04 -25.94
CA PRO A 233 21.54 -1.65 -26.63
C PRO A 233 21.22 -3.06 -26.12
N ASP A 234 22.25 -3.88 -25.90
CA ASP A 234 22.08 -5.27 -25.44
C ASP A 234 21.48 -5.33 -24.03
N ARG A 235 21.92 -4.45 -23.11
CA ARG A 235 21.38 -4.40 -21.73
C ARG A 235 19.97 -3.83 -21.70
N SER A 236 19.72 -2.77 -22.45
CA SER A 236 18.38 -2.21 -22.60
C SER A 236 17.40 -3.22 -23.18
N GLU A 237 17.83 -3.98 -24.19
CA GLU A 237 17.00 -5.03 -24.80
C GLU A 237 16.78 -6.20 -23.84
N TYR A 238 17.78 -6.60 -23.06
CA TYR A 238 17.62 -7.57 -21.98
C TYR A 238 16.53 -7.16 -20.99
N ILE A 239 16.55 -5.91 -20.50
CA ILE A 239 15.55 -5.44 -19.53
C ILE A 239 14.15 -5.37 -20.13
N LYS A 240 14.00 -4.97 -21.40
CA LYS A 240 12.70 -5.01 -22.09
C LYS A 240 12.09 -6.42 -22.10
N GLN A 241 12.91 -7.45 -22.21
CA GLN A 241 12.47 -8.84 -22.24
C GLN A 241 12.16 -9.42 -20.85
N LEU A 242 12.51 -8.72 -19.76
CA LEU A 242 12.17 -9.14 -18.41
C LEU A 242 10.65 -9.11 -18.18
N PRO A 243 10.10 -10.08 -17.42
CA PRO A 243 8.66 -10.36 -17.34
C PRO A 243 7.91 -9.43 -16.37
N PHE A 244 8.12 -8.13 -16.45
CA PHE A 244 7.42 -7.11 -15.67
C PHE A 244 6.59 -6.18 -16.56
N SER A 245 5.55 -5.58 -15.99
CA SER A 245 4.75 -4.58 -16.71
C SER A 245 5.50 -3.27 -16.83
N LYS A 246 5.57 -2.70 -18.04
CA LYS A 246 6.20 -1.39 -18.31
C LYS A 246 5.18 -0.24 -18.34
N ASP A 247 3.92 -0.56 -18.06
CA ASP A 247 2.81 0.34 -18.26
C ASP A 247 2.30 0.92 -16.94
N ASP A 248 1.72 2.10 -17.07
CA ASP A 248 0.71 2.60 -16.17
C ASP A 248 -0.59 1.90 -16.56
N VAL A 249 -1.30 1.32 -15.60
CA VAL A 249 -2.37 0.36 -15.84
C VAL A 249 -3.68 0.75 -15.16
N HIS A 250 -4.76 0.17 -15.66
CA HIS A 250 -6.08 0.17 -15.02
C HIS A 250 -6.59 -1.26 -14.90
N ALA A 251 -7.18 -1.61 -13.76
CA ALA A 251 -7.81 -2.90 -13.56
C ALA A 251 -9.06 -2.74 -12.71
N VAL A 252 -10.05 -3.60 -12.98
CA VAL A 252 -11.31 -3.65 -12.23
C VAL A 252 -11.55 -5.07 -11.75
N ARG A 253 -12.21 -5.24 -10.60
CA ARG A 253 -12.51 -6.56 -10.04
C ARG A 253 -13.22 -7.44 -11.08
N GLY A 254 -12.75 -8.68 -11.21
CA GLY A 254 -13.28 -9.65 -12.18
C GLY A 254 -12.83 -9.41 -13.63
N GLY A 255 -12.02 -8.38 -13.88
CA GLY A 255 -11.43 -8.07 -15.18
C GLY A 255 -9.93 -8.33 -15.22
N GLU A 256 -9.39 -8.30 -16.45
CA GLU A 256 -7.95 -8.30 -16.68
C GLU A 256 -7.39 -6.88 -16.56
N GLN A 257 -6.12 -6.79 -16.17
CA GLN A 257 -5.38 -5.54 -16.20
C GLN A 257 -5.19 -5.03 -17.63
N GLN A 258 -5.36 -3.73 -17.82
CA GLN A 258 -5.24 -3.04 -19.10
C GLN A 258 -4.13 -1.99 -19.05
N ALA A 259 -3.27 -1.97 -20.06
CA ALA A 259 -2.27 -0.92 -20.24
C ALA A 259 -2.96 0.40 -20.64
N ILE A 260 -2.62 1.48 -19.92
CA ILE A 260 -3.05 2.84 -20.24
C ILE A 260 -1.96 3.56 -21.04
N ALA A 261 -0.71 3.44 -20.63
CA ALA A 261 0.44 4.03 -21.32
C ALA A 261 1.76 3.40 -20.86
N ASP A 262 2.73 3.31 -21.77
CA ASP A 262 4.13 2.97 -21.44
C ASP A 262 4.74 4.05 -20.54
N ILE A 263 5.33 3.64 -19.41
CA ILE A 263 5.97 4.56 -18.48
C ILE A 263 7.38 4.86 -18.97
N THR A 264 7.56 6.10 -19.43
CA THR A 264 8.85 6.68 -19.81
C THR A 264 9.25 7.77 -18.81
N PRO A 265 10.54 8.19 -18.75
CA PRO A 265 10.95 9.36 -17.97
C PRO A 265 10.07 10.60 -18.21
N LYS A 266 9.65 10.81 -19.47
CA LYS A 266 8.75 11.92 -19.82
C LYS A 266 7.33 11.72 -19.30
N TYR A 267 6.78 10.51 -19.42
CA TYR A 267 5.44 10.20 -18.90
C TYR A 267 5.38 10.39 -17.38
N MET A 268 6.47 10.03 -16.72
CA MET A 268 6.65 10.10 -15.27
C MET A 268 6.57 11.51 -14.67
N GLU A 269 6.87 12.56 -15.44
CA GLU A 269 6.79 13.96 -14.98
C GLU A 269 5.40 14.33 -14.45
N ASP A 270 4.36 13.77 -15.05
CA ASP A 270 2.96 14.06 -14.76
C ASP A 270 2.19 12.86 -14.16
N LEU A 271 2.87 11.75 -13.86
CA LEU A 271 2.23 10.50 -13.44
C LEU A 271 1.39 10.67 -12.18
N ASP A 272 1.95 11.26 -11.12
CA ASP A 272 1.23 11.49 -9.86
C ASP A 272 0.04 12.46 -10.06
N GLN A 273 0.14 13.42 -10.99
CA GLN A 273 -0.97 14.33 -11.33
C GLN A 273 -2.10 13.57 -12.02
N ARG A 274 -1.80 12.67 -12.98
CA ARG A 274 -2.83 11.82 -13.62
C ARG A 274 -3.53 10.92 -12.61
N TRP A 275 -2.78 10.36 -11.67
CA TRP A 275 -3.33 9.57 -10.56
C TRP A 275 -4.16 10.41 -9.59
N MET A 276 -3.73 11.64 -9.28
CA MET A 276 -4.50 12.59 -8.48
C MET A 276 -5.83 12.93 -9.15
N GLU A 277 -5.85 13.22 -10.46
CA GLU A 277 -7.08 13.48 -11.21
C GLU A 277 -8.03 12.28 -11.17
N TYR A 278 -7.49 11.06 -11.24
CA TYR A 278 -8.26 9.83 -11.09
C TYR A 278 -8.89 9.72 -9.68
N GLY A 279 -8.10 10.01 -8.63
CA GLY A 279 -8.57 10.05 -7.25
C GLY A 279 -9.65 11.11 -7.00
N VAL A 280 -9.50 12.31 -7.55
CA VAL A 280 -10.53 13.37 -7.47
C VAL A 280 -11.84 12.90 -8.11
N LYS A 281 -11.79 12.29 -9.30
CA LYS A 281 -12.98 11.74 -9.98
C LYS A 281 -13.65 10.63 -9.14
N PHE A 282 -12.85 9.78 -8.50
CA PHE A 282 -13.36 8.76 -7.59
C PHE A 282 -14.10 9.38 -6.39
N LEU A 283 -13.51 10.38 -5.74
CA LEU A 283 -14.12 11.06 -4.59
C LEU A 283 -15.42 11.79 -4.98
N ASP A 284 -15.43 12.46 -6.12
CA ASP A 284 -16.64 13.11 -6.69
C ASP A 284 -17.75 12.10 -7.00
N LYS A 285 -17.40 10.90 -7.47
CA LYS A 285 -18.35 9.80 -7.66
C LYS A 285 -18.88 9.30 -6.31
N MET A 286 -18.02 9.11 -5.32
CA MET A 286 -18.42 8.62 -4.00
C MET A 286 -19.24 9.63 -3.18
N ALA A 287 -19.15 10.92 -3.50
CA ALA A 287 -20.02 11.94 -2.92
C ALA A 287 -21.51 11.70 -3.23
N LYS A 288 -21.79 11.00 -4.33
CA LYS A 288 -23.14 10.67 -4.80
C LYS A 288 -23.56 9.23 -4.47
N SER A 289 -22.72 8.50 -3.74
CA SER A 289 -22.96 7.10 -3.41
C SER A 289 -23.41 6.93 -1.97
N ASP A 290 -24.38 6.03 -1.76
CA ASP A 290 -24.81 5.59 -0.43
C ASP A 290 -23.82 4.59 0.21
N LYS A 291 -22.85 4.09 -0.56
CA LYS A 291 -21.82 3.18 -0.04
C LYS A 291 -20.66 3.96 0.60
N PRO A 292 -20.05 3.44 1.68
CA PRO A 292 -18.77 3.93 2.16
C PRO A 292 -17.65 3.55 1.18
N PHE A 293 -16.49 4.21 1.27
CA PHE A 293 -15.34 3.86 0.46
C PHE A 293 -14.05 3.65 1.25
N PHE A 294 -13.17 2.84 0.66
CA PHE A 294 -11.77 2.74 1.05
C PHE A 294 -10.90 3.17 -0.12
N LEU A 295 -10.07 4.19 0.10
CA LEU A 295 -9.08 4.67 -0.86
C LEU A 295 -7.67 4.39 -0.33
N TYR A 296 -6.97 3.48 -0.97
CA TYR A 296 -5.53 3.30 -0.79
C TYR A 296 -4.79 4.10 -1.87
N TYR A 297 -4.12 5.18 -1.48
CA TYR A 297 -3.41 6.08 -2.40
C TYR A 297 -1.91 6.03 -2.12
N GLY A 298 -1.18 5.21 -2.88
CA GLY A 298 0.26 5.05 -2.77
C GLY A 298 0.99 5.88 -3.82
N THR A 299 1.63 6.98 -3.42
CA THR A 299 2.32 7.85 -4.38
C THR A 299 3.50 7.14 -5.04
N ARG A 300 3.90 7.61 -6.23
CA ARG A 300 5.21 7.29 -6.79
C ARG A 300 6.25 8.27 -6.26
N GLY A 301 5.89 9.56 -6.25
CA GLY A 301 6.81 10.65 -5.95
C GLY A 301 7.64 10.47 -4.68
N CYS A 302 8.87 10.99 -4.72
CA CYS A 302 9.91 10.97 -3.68
C CYS A 302 10.79 9.71 -3.66
N HIS A 303 10.35 8.61 -4.25
CA HIS A 303 11.26 7.50 -4.60
C HIS A 303 12.14 7.91 -5.78
N PHE A 304 13.41 7.50 -5.73
CA PHE A 304 14.33 7.76 -6.83
C PHE A 304 13.89 6.98 -8.09
N ASP A 305 14.02 7.51 -9.30
CA ASP A 305 14.41 8.89 -9.64
C ASP A 305 13.22 9.85 -9.60
N ASN A 306 13.51 11.14 -9.40
CA ASN A 306 12.47 12.18 -9.33
C ASN A 306 12.43 13.03 -10.61
N TYR A 307 11.29 13.01 -11.29
CA TYR A 307 11.03 13.76 -12.52
C TYR A 307 9.99 14.86 -12.25
N PRO A 308 10.37 16.06 -11.77
CA PRO A 308 9.42 17.16 -11.65
C PRO A 308 9.09 17.72 -13.04
N ASN A 309 7.80 17.92 -13.33
CA ASN A 309 7.39 18.65 -14.52
C ASN A 309 7.72 20.15 -14.41
N ALA A 310 7.49 20.92 -15.47
CA ALA A 310 7.79 22.35 -15.52
C ALA A 310 7.11 23.20 -14.43
N LYS A 311 5.97 22.77 -13.87
CA LYS A 311 5.31 23.47 -12.76
C LYS A 311 6.13 23.37 -11.47
N TYR A 312 6.71 22.21 -11.20
CA TYR A 312 7.39 21.91 -9.94
C TYR A 312 8.90 22.03 -10.02
N ALA A 313 9.49 21.94 -11.21
CA ALA A 313 10.93 22.03 -11.39
C ALA A 313 11.50 23.34 -10.84
N GLY A 314 12.41 23.21 -9.87
CA GLY A 314 13.00 24.31 -9.12
C GLY A 314 12.05 25.00 -8.14
N SER A 315 10.84 24.50 -7.88
CA SER A 315 9.88 25.16 -6.99
C SER A 315 10.25 25.07 -5.50
N SER A 316 11.03 24.05 -5.13
CA SER A 316 11.48 23.86 -3.75
C SER A 316 12.60 24.83 -3.37
N PRO A 317 12.63 25.36 -2.13
CA PRO A 317 13.77 26.10 -1.61
C PRO A 317 15.08 25.28 -1.63
N ALA A 318 15.00 23.95 -1.49
CA ALA A 318 16.17 23.07 -1.62
C ALA A 318 16.75 23.05 -3.05
N ARG A 319 15.96 23.41 -4.08
CA ARG A 319 16.35 23.35 -5.50
C ARG A 319 16.86 21.97 -5.92
N THR A 320 16.22 20.91 -5.41
CA THR A 320 16.53 19.52 -5.77
C THR A 320 15.29 18.85 -6.37
N SER A 321 15.49 17.88 -7.25
CA SER A 321 14.38 17.12 -7.84
C SER A 321 13.53 16.41 -6.78
N TYR A 322 14.15 15.94 -5.69
CA TYR A 322 13.43 15.39 -4.53
C TYR A 322 12.55 16.46 -3.85
N GLY A 323 13.12 17.63 -3.52
CA GLY A 323 12.37 18.70 -2.87
C GLY A 323 11.22 19.21 -3.73
N ASP A 324 11.43 19.34 -5.04
CA ASP A 324 10.38 19.68 -6.00
C ASP A 324 9.27 18.62 -6.02
N CYS A 325 9.64 17.35 -5.85
CA CYS A 325 8.69 16.25 -5.71
C CYS A 325 7.89 16.36 -4.40
N MET A 326 8.49 16.78 -3.29
CA MET A 326 7.76 17.05 -2.04
C MET A 326 6.73 18.17 -2.20
N VAL A 327 7.05 19.25 -2.91
CA VAL A 327 6.07 20.30 -3.26
C VAL A 327 4.92 19.71 -4.09
N LYS A 328 5.23 18.86 -5.06
CA LYS A 328 4.23 18.14 -5.85
C LYS A 328 3.34 17.23 -4.98
N MET A 329 3.92 16.50 -4.01
CA MET A 329 3.15 15.63 -3.12
C MET A 329 2.22 16.42 -2.19
N ASN A 330 2.66 17.59 -1.72
CA ASN A 330 1.77 18.53 -1.01
C ASN A 330 0.56 18.91 -1.88
N ASP A 331 0.78 19.31 -3.12
CA ASP A 331 -0.29 19.68 -4.06
C ASP A 331 -1.24 18.49 -4.34
N VAL A 332 -0.70 17.28 -4.54
CA VAL A 332 -1.51 16.06 -4.75
C VAL A 332 -2.41 15.78 -3.55
N PHE A 333 -1.85 15.79 -2.33
CA PHE A 333 -2.63 15.61 -1.11
C PHE A 333 -3.70 16.70 -0.96
N ALA A 334 -3.32 17.96 -1.19
CA ALA A 334 -4.21 19.11 -1.06
C ALA A 334 -5.42 19.01 -2.00
N ASN A 335 -5.25 18.52 -3.22
CA ASN A 335 -6.36 18.34 -4.16
C ASN A 335 -7.35 17.27 -3.67
N LEU A 336 -6.86 16.11 -3.20
CA LEU A 336 -7.73 15.08 -2.65
C LEU A 336 -8.48 15.57 -1.39
N TYR A 337 -7.77 16.24 -0.48
CA TYR A 337 -8.36 16.81 0.73
C TYR A 337 -9.42 17.88 0.39
N LYS A 338 -9.12 18.83 -0.50
CA LYS A 338 -10.05 19.88 -0.93
C LYS A 338 -11.27 19.30 -1.63
N THR A 339 -11.13 18.19 -2.36
CA THR A 339 -12.28 17.47 -2.93
C THR A 339 -13.15 16.85 -1.86
N LEU A 340 -12.58 16.18 -0.85
CA LEU A 340 -13.36 15.68 0.30
C LEU A 340 -14.09 16.82 1.02
N GLU A 341 -13.44 17.97 1.20
CA GLU A 341 -14.02 19.15 1.83
C GLU A 341 -15.20 19.70 1.02
N LYS A 342 -14.97 19.98 -0.26
CA LYS A 342 -15.98 20.47 -1.21
C LYS A 342 -17.19 19.55 -1.26
N ASN A 343 -16.97 18.24 -1.19
CA ASN A 343 -18.02 17.23 -1.27
C ASN A 343 -18.71 16.97 0.08
N GLY A 344 -18.31 17.66 1.16
CA GLY A 344 -18.89 17.47 2.49
C GLY A 344 -18.60 16.08 3.08
N GLN A 345 -17.49 15.45 2.70
CA GLN A 345 -17.15 14.08 3.09
C GLN A 345 -16.24 14.01 4.33
N LEU A 346 -15.62 15.12 4.74
CA LEU A 346 -14.56 15.12 5.77
C LEU A 346 -15.03 14.66 7.16
N ASP A 347 -16.29 14.91 7.54
CA ASP A 347 -16.81 14.52 8.86
C ASP A 347 -17.08 13.01 8.97
N ASN A 348 -17.20 12.33 7.83
CA ASN A 348 -17.34 10.88 7.74
C ASN A 348 -16.12 10.20 7.08
N THR A 349 -14.93 10.82 7.12
CA THR A 349 -13.74 10.25 6.49
C THR A 349 -12.55 10.25 7.44
N LEU A 350 -12.06 9.05 7.74
CA LEU A 350 -10.77 8.84 8.39
C LEU A 350 -9.65 8.95 7.36
N ILE A 351 -8.70 9.85 7.58
CA ILE A 351 -7.49 9.99 6.76
C ILE A 351 -6.30 9.54 7.59
N VAL A 352 -5.57 8.54 7.11
CA VAL A 352 -4.27 8.13 7.63
C VAL A 352 -3.22 8.55 6.61
N PHE A 353 -2.30 9.42 7.02
CA PHE A 353 -1.18 9.86 6.20
C PHE A 353 0.10 9.26 6.74
N THR A 354 0.89 8.62 5.90
CA THR A 354 2.20 8.07 6.31
C THR A 354 3.16 7.89 5.14
N SER A 355 4.35 7.34 5.41
CA SER A 355 5.33 6.90 4.40
C SER A 355 5.56 5.38 4.52
N ASP A 356 5.89 4.71 3.42
CA ASP A 356 6.15 3.26 3.43
C ASP A 356 7.50 2.87 4.04
N ASN A 357 8.46 3.78 4.01
CA ASN A 357 9.73 3.69 4.72
C ASN A 357 10.38 5.07 4.73
N ARG A 358 11.64 5.11 5.19
CA ARG A 358 12.48 6.30 5.27
C ARG A 358 13.27 6.55 3.96
N PRO A 359 14.05 7.64 3.87
CA PRO A 359 14.75 8.01 2.65
C PRO A 359 15.70 6.93 2.15
N GLU A 360 15.71 6.72 0.83
CA GLU A 360 16.76 6.00 0.11
C GLU A 360 18.04 6.85 0.15
N ALA A 361 18.93 6.60 1.11
CA ALA A 361 20.15 7.40 1.29
C ALA A 361 21.32 6.95 0.40
N GLU A 362 21.10 5.99 -0.51
CA GLU A 362 22.11 5.51 -1.44
C GLU A 362 22.33 6.49 -2.61
N VAL A 363 21.27 7.16 -3.07
CA VAL A 363 21.30 8.02 -4.26
C VAL A 363 20.77 9.42 -3.93
N PRO A 364 21.61 10.48 -4.00
CA PRO A 364 21.13 11.86 -3.83
C PRO A 364 20.51 12.42 -5.12
N PRO A 365 19.56 13.38 -5.03
CA PRO A 365 18.97 13.92 -3.80
C PRO A 365 17.91 12.98 -3.22
N HIS A 366 17.87 12.88 -1.89
CA HIS A 366 16.95 12.04 -1.13
C HIS A 366 16.35 12.81 0.06
N GLY A 367 15.37 12.19 0.72
CA GLY A 367 14.70 12.72 1.90
C GLY A 367 15.58 12.90 3.14
N ARG A 368 15.01 13.57 4.15
CA ARG A 368 15.73 14.00 5.35
C ARG A 368 15.23 13.30 6.61
N THR A 369 16.18 12.84 7.41
CA THR A 369 15.92 12.23 8.73
C THR A 369 17.02 12.66 9.71
N PRO A 370 16.67 13.01 10.97
CA PRO A 370 17.65 13.30 12.02
C PRO A 370 18.14 12.02 12.71
N PHE A 371 17.55 10.88 12.36
CA PHE A 371 17.77 9.61 13.02
C PHE A 371 18.82 8.76 12.31
N ARG A 372 19.47 7.87 13.06
CA ARG A 372 20.48 6.95 12.54
C ARG A 372 19.87 6.00 11.49
N GLY A 373 20.57 5.78 10.38
CA GLY A 373 20.18 4.82 9.35
C GLY A 373 19.28 5.43 8.27
N ALA A 374 18.90 4.59 7.31
CA ALA A 374 18.10 4.92 6.14
C ALA A 374 17.25 3.71 5.73
N LYS A 375 16.53 3.80 4.62
CA LYS A 375 15.83 2.67 3.99
C LYS A 375 16.73 1.42 3.95
N GLY A 376 16.12 0.25 4.14
CA GLY A 376 16.81 -1.04 4.27
C GLY A 376 17.35 -1.34 5.67
N SER A 377 17.46 -0.35 6.56
CA SER A 377 17.93 -0.55 7.94
C SER A 377 16.80 -0.60 8.97
N THR A 378 17.03 -1.30 10.09
CA THR A 378 16.10 -1.35 11.24
C THR A 378 16.38 -0.26 12.29
N TRP A 379 17.27 0.68 12.00
CA TRP A 379 17.47 1.85 12.85
C TRP A 379 16.30 2.82 12.69
N GLU A 380 16.14 3.75 13.64
CA GLU A 380 15.11 4.79 13.61
C GLU A 380 15.03 5.52 12.25
N GLY A 381 16.17 5.83 11.64
CA GLY A 381 16.26 6.45 10.32
C GLY A 381 15.84 5.57 9.15
N GLY A 382 15.53 4.28 9.35
CA GLY A 382 15.01 3.35 8.35
C GLY A 382 13.53 2.96 8.51
N VAL A 383 13.00 2.95 9.73
CA VAL A 383 11.65 2.43 10.03
C VAL A 383 10.69 3.41 10.69
N HIS A 384 11.14 4.43 11.39
CA HIS A 384 10.20 5.41 11.96
C HIS A 384 9.68 6.27 10.78
N VAL A 385 8.43 6.74 10.77
CA VAL A 385 7.86 7.43 9.58
C VAL A 385 7.02 8.64 10.00
N PRO A 386 6.94 9.70 9.17
CA PRO A 386 6.03 10.80 9.44
C PRO A 386 4.59 10.31 9.35
N THR A 387 3.80 10.45 10.41
CA THR A 387 2.42 9.98 10.42
C THR A 387 1.49 10.94 11.14
N PHE A 388 0.34 11.21 10.54
CA PHE A 388 -0.81 11.78 11.24
C PHE A 388 -2.08 11.05 10.87
N VAL A 389 -3.06 11.15 11.77
CA VAL A 389 -4.42 10.68 11.54
C VAL A 389 -5.36 11.86 11.68
N TYR A 390 -6.29 12.01 10.76
CA TYR A 390 -7.26 13.10 10.75
C TYR A 390 -8.67 12.57 10.55
N TRP A 391 -9.60 13.06 11.36
CA TRP A 391 -11.03 12.80 11.18
C TRP A 391 -11.84 13.96 11.77
N LYS A 392 -12.42 14.78 10.89
CA LYS A 392 -13.11 16.02 11.27
C LYS A 392 -14.24 15.74 12.26
N GLY A 393 -14.16 16.34 13.45
CA GLY A 393 -15.19 16.25 14.49
C GLY A 393 -15.16 14.96 15.32
N VAL A 394 -14.30 13.99 14.99
CA VAL A 394 -14.08 12.78 15.81
C VAL A 394 -12.77 12.88 16.59
N MET A 395 -11.71 13.36 15.94
CA MET A 395 -10.44 13.60 16.60
C MET A 395 -10.40 15.03 17.15
N LEU A 396 -9.99 15.16 18.41
CA LEU A 396 -9.70 16.47 19.00
C LEU A 396 -8.33 16.95 18.48
N PRO A 397 -8.21 18.21 18.02
CA PRO A 397 -6.91 18.79 17.70
C PRO A 397 -6.00 18.67 18.92
N ILE A 398 -4.81 18.09 18.78
CA ILE A 398 -3.90 17.99 19.92
C ILE A 398 -3.46 19.41 20.33
N SER A 399 -3.78 19.82 21.55
CA SER A 399 -3.00 20.84 22.26
C SER A 399 -1.67 20.19 22.69
N ARG A 400 -0.69 20.14 21.79
CA ARG A 400 0.68 19.64 21.95
C ARG A 400 0.87 18.35 22.80
N THR A 401 1.27 17.28 22.09
CA THR A 401 1.97 16.08 22.60
C THR A 401 1.12 15.10 23.42
N CYS A 402 0.62 14.04 22.78
CA CYS A 402 0.22 12.83 23.49
C CYS A 402 1.49 12.02 23.82
N VAL A 403 2.02 12.19 25.03
CA VAL A 403 2.97 11.23 25.60
C VAL A 403 2.11 10.15 26.24
N PHE A 404 2.16 8.92 25.73
CA PHE A 404 1.63 7.78 26.47
C PHE A 404 2.41 7.70 27.78
N GLN A 405 1.75 7.98 28.90
CA GLN A 405 2.26 7.80 30.26
C GLN A 405 2.22 6.33 30.67
#